data_AF-A3K2Q0-F1
#
_entry.id   AF-A3K2Q0-F1
#
_cell.length_a   1.000
_cell.length_b   1.000
_cell.length_c   1.000
_cell.angle_alpha   90.00
_cell.angle_beta   90.00
_cell.angle_gamma   90.00
#
_symmetry.space_group_name_H-M   'P 1'
#
loop_
_entity.id
_entity.type
_entity.pdbx_description
1 polymer ?
#
loop_
_entity_poly.entity_id
_entity_poly.type
_entity_poly.pdbx_seq_one_letter_code
_entity_poly.pdbx_strand_id
1 'polypeptide(L)'
;MKGILVLFVLLGLAGCGGGRVDRGLDKAATAARAAFAAMGIEGDTVCGDPALIGEKIGAVKGNGACGIDNAILLRGVDGVALSTPATIQCSTAKALKTWMNSGARKAVGKRGGGVAELKVAASYACRTRNHQRGAKLSEHSKGNAIDIAAVRLRDGTEISVLHHWGHGKDGAMLEQMHSAACGPFGTVLGPRSDRFHKDHFHFDVADYRGGPYCK
;
A
#
# COMPACT_ATOMS: atom_id res chain seq x y z
N MET A 1 30.14 -33.32 -62.56
CA MET A 1 29.17 -32.77 -61.59
C MET A 1 29.92 -31.84 -60.65
N LYS A 2 29.75 -30.52 -60.81
CA LYS A 2 30.47 -29.49 -60.04
C LYS A 2 29.68 -29.19 -58.76
N GLY A 3 30.26 -29.42 -57.59
CA GLY A 3 29.68 -29.05 -56.30
C GLY A 3 30.10 -27.62 -55.92
N ILE A 4 29.13 -26.73 -55.79
CA ILE A 4 29.30 -25.36 -55.29
C ILE A 4 29.11 -25.39 -53.77
N LEU A 5 30.13 -24.99 -53.02
CA LEU A 5 30.06 -24.79 -51.57
C LEU A 5 29.60 -23.36 -51.29
N VAL A 6 28.36 -23.17 -50.83
CA VAL A 6 27.83 -21.87 -50.41
C VAL A 6 28.17 -21.66 -48.93
N LEU A 7 29.07 -20.70 -48.67
CA LEU A 7 29.43 -20.25 -47.33
C LEU A 7 28.39 -19.21 -46.86
N PHE A 8 27.53 -19.59 -45.92
CA PHE A 8 26.63 -18.65 -45.24
C PHE A 8 27.41 -17.83 -44.21
N VAL A 9 27.61 -16.54 -44.49
CA VAL A 9 28.08 -15.55 -43.50
C VAL A 9 26.87 -15.10 -42.67
N LEU A 10 26.80 -15.54 -41.42
CA LEU A 10 25.86 -15.02 -40.43
C LEU A 10 26.34 -13.63 -39.94
N LEU A 11 25.68 -12.57 -40.40
CA LEU A 11 25.78 -11.24 -39.79
C LEU A 11 25.12 -11.29 -38.40
N GLY A 12 25.91 -11.18 -37.34
CA GLY A 12 25.42 -10.95 -35.99
C GLY A 12 24.86 -9.54 -35.85
N LEU A 13 23.54 -9.42 -35.75
CA LEU A 13 22.87 -8.20 -35.30
C LEU A 13 23.12 -8.01 -33.80
N ALA A 14 24.00 -7.08 -33.45
CA ALA A 14 24.18 -6.61 -32.09
C ALA A 14 22.90 -5.91 -31.60
N GLY A 15 22.20 -6.54 -30.65
CA GLY A 15 20.99 -6.00 -30.03
C GLY A 15 21.29 -4.77 -29.16
N CYS A 16 20.48 -3.73 -29.32
CA CYS A 16 20.56 -2.48 -28.55
C CYS A 16 20.05 -2.64 -27.09
N GLY A 17 20.93 -2.39 -26.12
CA GLY A 17 20.74 -1.26 -25.18
C GLY A 17 19.65 -1.24 -24.10
N GLY A 18 19.04 -2.35 -23.65
CA GLY A 18 18.04 -2.33 -22.54
C GLY A 18 18.56 -2.58 -21.11
N GLY A 19 19.76 -3.15 -20.95
CA GLY A 19 20.05 -3.96 -19.76
C GLY A 19 20.37 -3.29 -18.42
N ARG A 20 20.43 -1.96 -18.26
CA ARG A 20 20.83 -1.34 -16.97
C ARG A 20 19.66 -0.96 -16.06
N VAL A 21 18.57 -0.45 -16.61
CA VAL A 21 17.39 -0.03 -15.83
C VAL A 21 16.63 -1.27 -15.35
N ASP A 22 16.44 -2.26 -16.22
CA ASP A 22 15.78 -3.52 -15.91
C ASP A 22 16.52 -4.29 -14.79
N ARG A 23 17.86 -4.40 -14.89
CA ARG A 23 18.70 -5.02 -13.85
C ARG A 23 18.61 -4.33 -12.49
N GLY A 24 18.30 -3.02 -12.43
CA GLY A 24 18.15 -2.29 -11.19
C GLY A 24 16.81 -2.56 -10.51
N LEU A 25 15.73 -2.60 -11.30
CA LEU A 25 14.38 -2.93 -10.84
C LEU A 25 14.31 -4.37 -10.34
N ASP A 26 14.96 -5.31 -11.04
CA ASP A 26 15.01 -6.73 -10.64
C ASP A 26 15.72 -6.95 -9.30
N LYS A 27 16.81 -6.20 -9.05
CA LYS A 27 17.53 -6.25 -7.77
C LYS A 27 16.70 -5.67 -6.61
N ALA A 28 16.01 -4.55 -6.84
CA ALA A 28 15.13 -3.96 -5.84
C ALA A 28 13.94 -4.88 -5.52
N ALA A 29 13.34 -5.52 -6.54
CA ALA A 29 12.33 -6.56 -6.38
C ALA A 29 12.82 -7.72 -5.53
N THR A 30 14.03 -8.21 -5.82
CA THR A 30 14.63 -9.33 -5.10
C THR A 30 14.90 -8.97 -3.63
N ALA A 31 15.46 -7.79 -3.37
CA ALA A 31 15.75 -7.34 -2.01
C ALA A 31 14.47 -7.12 -1.18
N ALA A 32 13.44 -6.51 -1.78
CA ALA A 32 12.14 -6.34 -1.12
C ALA A 32 11.53 -7.70 -0.79
N ARG A 33 11.48 -8.63 -1.75
CA ARG A 33 10.96 -10.00 -1.53
C ARG A 33 11.74 -10.76 -0.46
N ALA A 34 13.07 -10.63 -0.42
CA ALA A 34 13.89 -11.23 0.63
C ALA A 34 13.60 -10.63 2.01
N ALA A 35 13.41 -9.31 2.10
CA ALA A 35 13.04 -8.64 3.35
C ALA A 35 11.67 -9.12 3.86
N PHE A 36 10.70 -9.30 2.97
CA PHE A 36 9.39 -9.85 3.32
C PHE A 36 9.46 -11.32 3.73
N ALA A 37 10.21 -12.14 2.99
CA ALA A 37 10.41 -13.55 3.32
C ALA A 37 11.08 -13.73 4.70
N ALA A 38 12.06 -12.87 5.04
CA ALA A 38 12.69 -12.87 6.37
C ALA A 38 11.71 -12.51 7.51
N MET A 39 10.59 -11.85 7.20
CA MET A 39 9.51 -11.55 8.13
C MET A 39 8.39 -12.61 8.09
N GLY A 40 8.55 -13.70 7.34
CA GLY A 40 7.51 -14.72 7.14
C GLY A 40 6.33 -14.26 6.27
N ILE A 41 6.52 -13.18 5.50
CA ILE A 41 5.49 -12.64 4.61
C ILE A 41 5.70 -13.20 3.21
N GLU A 42 4.90 -14.21 2.89
CA GLU A 42 4.88 -14.83 1.57
C GLU A 42 3.99 -14.04 0.61
N GLY A 43 4.39 -13.96 -0.65
CA GLY A 43 3.60 -13.33 -1.71
C GLY A 43 4.39 -12.96 -2.95
N ASP A 44 3.66 -12.60 -3.99
CA ASP A 44 4.19 -12.12 -5.25
C ASP A 44 4.27 -10.59 -5.31
N THR A 45 5.08 -10.11 -6.25
CA THR A 45 5.03 -8.71 -6.67
C THR A 45 3.66 -8.42 -7.30
N VAL A 46 2.94 -7.46 -6.73
CA VAL A 46 1.63 -7.01 -7.24
C VAL A 46 1.71 -5.61 -7.83
N CYS A 47 0.71 -5.23 -8.63
CA CYS A 47 0.56 -3.87 -9.17
C CYS A 47 1.72 -3.34 -10.06
N GLY A 48 2.59 -4.23 -10.53
CA GLY A 48 3.79 -3.89 -11.29
C GLY A 48 4.85 -3.19 -10.45
N ASP A 49 4.84 -3.38 -9.13
CA ASP A 49 5.66 -2.62 -8.19
C ASP A 49 6.41 -3.56 -7.24
N PRO A 50 7.74 -3.65 -7.32
CA PRO A 50 8.53 -4.58 -6.52
C PRO A 50 8.41 -4.40 -5.01
N ALA A 51 8.02 -3.20 -4.57
CA ALA A 51 7.83 -2.89 -3.15
C ALA A 51 6.43 -3.30 -2.64
N LEU A 52 5.53 -3.79 -3.50
CA LEU A 52 4.21 -4.25 -3.10
C LEU A 52 4.14 -5.77 -3.18
N ILE A 53 3.96 -6.42 -2.03
CA ILE A 53 3.89 -7.87 -1.92
C ILE A 53 2.49 -8.32 -1.53
N GLY A 54 1.98 -9.31 -2.23
CA GLY A 54 0.64 -9.86 -2.02
C GLY A 54 0.26 -10.89 -3.06
N GLU A 55 -1.03 -11.00 -3.35
CA GLU A 55 -1.57 -11.91 -4.36
C GLU A 55 -2.56 -11.15 -5.26
N LYS A 56 -2.61 -11.49 -6.55
CA LYS A 56 -3.69 -11.04 -7.44
C LYS A 56 -4.89 -11.98 -7.25
N ILE A 57 -6.00 -11.47 -6.76
CA ILE A 57 -7.19 -12.29 -6.47
C ILE A 57 -8.35 -12.03 -7.46
N GLY A 58 -8.18 -11.09 -8.39
CA GLY A 58 -9.15 -10.85 -9.46
C GLY A 58 -10.42 -10.17 -8.95
N ALA A 59 -11.58 -10.58 -9.47
CA ALA A 59 -12.83 -9.92 -9.16
C ALA A 59 -13.39 -10.33 -7.78
N VAL A 60 -13.69 -9.34 -6.93
CA VAL A 60 -14.43 -9.50 -5.68
C VAL A 60 -15.85 -9.02 -5.91
N LYS A 61 -16.83 -9.92 -5.81
CA LYS A 61 -18.24 -9.59 -5.97
C LYS A 61 -18.85 -9.19 -4.63
N GLY A 62 -19.63 -8.10 -4.62
CA GLY A 62 -20.46 -7.70 -3.48
C GLY A 62 -21.90 -7.42 -3.91
N ASN A 63 -22.76 -7.14 -2.95
CA ASN A 63 -24.17 -6.81 -3.23
C ASN A 63 -24.29 -5.42 -3.88
N GLY A 64 -25.18 -5.31 -4.87
CA GLY A 64 -25.46 -4.04 -5.54
C GLY A 64 -24.22 -3.46 -6.22
N ALA A 65 -23.85 -2.23 -5.86
CA ALA A 65 -22.69 -1.53 -6.42
C ALA A 65 -21.36 -1.83 -5.69
N CYS A 66 -21.34 -2.80 -4.78
CA CYS A 66 -20.11 -3.24 -4.12
C CYS A 66 -19.31 -4.20 -5.00
N GLY A 67 -17.99 -4.07 -4.97
CA GLY A 67 -17.10 -5.01 -5.64
C GLY A 67 -15.79 -4.36 -6.06
N ILE A 68 -14.88 -5.19 -6.52
CA ILE A 68 -13.59 -4.77 -7.06
C ILE A 68 -13.32 -5.63 -8.30
N ASP A 69 -13.03 -5.03 -9.44
CA ASP A 69 -12.81 -5.78 -10.68
C ASP A 69 -11.44 -6.48 -10.70
N ASN A 70 -10.42 -5.80 -10.17
CA ASN A 70 -9.02 -6.25 -10.18
C ASN A 70 -8.39 -6.11 -8.79
N ALA A 71 -8.91 -6.88 -7.84
CA ALA A 71 -8.43 -6.85 -6.47
C ALA A 71 -7.09 -7.56 -6.31
N ILE A 72 -6.34 -7.07 -5.33
CA ILE A 72 -5.20 -7.75 -4.75
C ILE A 72 -5.46 -8.04 -3.28
N LEU A 73 -4.79 -9.07 -2.76
CA LEU A 73 -4.63 -9.32 -1.34
C LEU A 73 -3.24 -8.81 -0.93
N LEU A 74 -3.15 -7.54 -0.54
CA LEU A 74 -1.88 -6.90 -0.16
C LEU A 74 -1.43 -7.42 1.20
N ARG A 75 -0.16 -7.81 1.33
CA ARG A 75 0.44 -8.32 2.57
C ARG A 75 1.54 -7.41 3.13
N GLY A 76 2.15 -6.60 2.28
CA GLY A 76 3.22 -5.71 2.71
C GLY A 76 3.54 -4.63 1.69
N VAL A 77 4.16 -3.57 2.22
CA VAL A 77 4.55 -2.39 1.46
C VAL A 77 5.95 -1.93 1.86
N ASP A 78 6.88 -1.92 0.91
CA ASP A 78 8.25 -1.42 1.07
C ASP A 78 9.00 -1.98 2.30
N GLY A 79 8.97 -3.29 2.47
CA GLY A 79 9.57 -4.00 3.61
C GLY A 79 8.85 -3.80 4.95
N VAL A 80 7.64 -3.25 4.94
CA VAL A 80 6.75 -3.11 6.11
C VAL A 80 5.56 -4.05 5.96
N ALA A 81 5.30 -4.84 7.00
CA ALA A 81 4.20 -5.80 7.07
C ALA A 81 2.83 -5.11 7.19
N LEU A 82 1.77 -5.76 6.70
CA LEU A 82 0.42 -5.52 7.18
C LEU A 82 0.06 -6.62 8.18
N SER A 83 -0.47 -6.24 9.35
CA SER A 83 -0.84 -7.19 10.40
C SER A 83 -1.85 -8.26 9.96
N THR A 84 -2.66 -7.91 8.98
CA THR A 84 -3.56 -8.81 8.26
C THR A 84 -3.56 -8.40 6.79
N PRO A 85 -3.68 -9.34 5.85
CA PRO A 85 -3.74 -8.98 4.44
C PRO A 85 -4.95 -8.08 4.13
N ALA A 86 -4.78 -7.11 3.23
CA ALA A 86 -5.79 -6.13 2.85
C ALA A 86 -6.30 -6.39 1.42
N THR A 87 -7.62 -6.57 1.28
CA THR A 87 -8.26 -6.68 -0.03
C THR A 87 -8.54 -5.28 -0.58
N ILE A 88 -7.78 -4.85 -1.59
CA ILE A 88 -7.82 -3.47 -2.12
C ILE A 88 -7.50 -3.43 -3.63
N GLN A 89 -7.68 -2.25 -4.23
CA GLN A 89 -7.19 -1.94 -5.57
C GLN A 89 -5.71 -1.55 -5.57
N CYS A 90 -5.06 -1.68 -6.73
CA CYS A 90 -3.67 -1.27 -6.92
C CYS A 90 -3.43 0.24 -6.73
N SER A 91 -4.44 1.09 -6.99
CA SER A 91 -4.37 2.52 -6.70
C SER A 91 -4.18 2.76 -5.19
N THR A 92 -5.00 2.13 -4.36
CA THR A 92 -4.92 2.20 -2.90
C THR A 92 -3.57 1.68 -2.39
N ALA A 93 -3.07 0.58 -2.94
CA ALA A 93 -1.78 0.02 -2.54
C ALA A 93 -0.60 0.96 -2.86
N LYS A 94 -0.63 1.60 -4.03
CA LYS A 94 0.39 2.59 -4.43
C LYS A 94 0.32 3.86 -3.58
N ALA A 95 -0.89 4.33 -3.25
CA ALA A 95 -1.08 5.45 -2.34
C ALA A 95 -0.52 5.13 -0.93
N LEU A 96 -0.81 3.93 -0.41
CA LEU A 96 -0.26 3.46 0.85
C LEU A 96 1.26 3.41 0.85
N LYS A 97 1.89 2.94 -0.24
CA LYS A 97 3.36 2.96 -0.37
C LYS A 97 3.92 4.37 -0.33
N THR A 98 3.31 5.28 -1.07
CA THR A 98 3.74 6.69 -1.08
C THR A 98 3.67 7.27 0.33
N TRP A 99 2.54 7.09 1.04
CA TRP A 99 2.38 7.55 2.43
C TRP A 99 3.37 6.87 3.39
N MET A 100 3.62 5.57 3.23
CA MET A 100 4.59 4.86 4.05
C MET A 100 5.97 5.52 3.94
N ASN A 101 6.39 5.87 2.73
CA ASN A 101 7.72 6.41 2.47
C ASN A 101 7.85 7.91 2.74
N SER A 102 6.82 8.69 2.42
CA SER A 102 6.84 10.15 2.59
C SER A 102 6.35 10.61 3.97
N GLY A 103 5.53 9.80 4.65
CA GLY A 103 4.89 10.12 5.91
C GLY A 103 5.36 9.23 7.05
N ALA A 104 4.86 8.00 7.13
CA ALA A 104 5.02 7.20 8.34
C ALA A 104 6.47 6.79 8.64
N ARG A 105 7.27 6.44 7.63
CA ARG A 105 8.71 6.17 7.83
C ARG A 105 9.46 7.41 8.29
N LYS A 106 9.12 8.60 7.78
CA LYS A 106 9.76 9.87 8.17
C LYS A 106 9.37 10.30 9.58
N ALA A 107 8.11 10.13 9.95
CA ALA A 107 7.62 10.47 11.27
C ALA A 107 8.26 9.59 12.37
N VAL A 108 8.45 8.29 12.11
CA VAL A 108 9.16 7.39 13.02
C VAL A 108 10.68 7.64 13.04
N GLY A 109 11.26 7.90 11.87
CA GLY A 109 12.71 8.01 11.72
C GLY A 109 13.42 6.74 12.15
N LYS A 110 14.37 6.86 13.08
CA LYS A 110 15.17 5.73 13.61
C LYS A 110 14.62 5.14 14.91
N ARG A 111 13.55 5.71 15.48
CA ARG A 111 13.02 5.24 16.77
C ARG A 111 12.63 3.76 16.66
N GLY A 112 12.99 2.99 17.68
CA GLY A 112 12.68 1.56 17.76
C GLY A 112 13.14 0.75 16.55
N GLY A 113 14.17 1.20 15.84
CA GLY A 113 14.66 0.56 14.60
C GLY A 113 13.82 0.85 13.35
N GLY A 114 12.84 1.74 13.44
CA GLY A 114 11.93 2.09 12.34
C GLY A 114 10.66 1.25 12.31
N VAL A 115 9.82 1.50 11.30
CA VAL A 115 8.54 0.81 11.13
C VAL A 115 8.75 -0.64 10.72
N ALA A 116 8.06 -1.56 11.41
CA ALA A 116 8.03 -2.98 11.12
C ALA A 116 6.69 -3.43 10.51
N GLU A 117 5.58 -2.93 11.05
CA GLU A 117 4.23 -3.35 10.66
C GLU A 117 3.23 -2.19 10.77
N LEU A 118 2.24 -2.19 9.88
CA LEU A 118 1.03 -1.39 9.98
C LEU A 118 -0.12 -2.28 10.48
N LYS A 119 -0.78 -1.85 11.55
CA LYS A 119 -1.98 -2.52 12.08
C LYS A 119 -3.19 -2.13 11.25
N VAL A 120 -3.66 -3.06 10.41
CA VAL A 120 -4.86 -2.86 9.58
C VAL A 120 -6.10 -3.06 10.44
N ALA A 121 -6.96 -2.03 10.49
CA ALA A 121 -8.27 -2.09 11.12
C ALA A 121 -9.35 -2.57 10.15
N ALA A 122 -9.29 -2.13 8.89
CA ALA A 122 -10.22 -2.55 7.85
C ALA A 122 -9.61 -2.38 6.44
N SER A 123 -10.13 -3.19 5.52
CA SER A 123 -9.96 -3.05 4.07
C SER A 123 -11.33 -3.26 3.42
N TYR A 124 -11.44 -4.01 2.31
CA TYR A 124 -12.72 -4.22 1.63
C TYR A 124 -13.86 -4.62 2.59
N ALA A 125 -14.95 -3.85 2.51
CA ALA A 125 -16.19 -4.13 3.20
C ALA A 125 -17.36 -3.50 2.42
N CYS A 126 -18.35 -4.31 2.04
CA CYS A 126 -19.57 -3.82 1.38
C CYS A 126 -20.49 -3.18 2.43
N ARG A 127 -20.44 -1.84 2.54
CA ARG A 127 -21.17 -1.06 3.54
C ARG A 127 -21.32 0.41 3.14
N THR A 128 -22.31 1.07 3.71
CA THR A 128 -22.40 2.53 3.63
C THR A 128 -21.37 3.21 4.53
N ARG A 129 -21.08 4.48 4.25
CA ARG A 129 -20.22 5.31 5.10
C ARG A 129 -20.76 5.32 6.52
N ASN A 130 -19.85 5.12 7.49
CA ASN A 130 -20.15 5.06 8.92
C ASN A 130 -21.24 4.03 9.30
N HIS A 131 -21.49 3.03 8.45
CA HIS A 131 -22.60 2.06 8.59
C HIS A 131 -23.98 2.71 8.70
N GLN A 132 -24.15 3.91 8.16
CA GLN A 132 -25.41 4.64 8.27
C GLN A 132 -26.36 4.28 7.12
N ARG A 133 -27.58 3.86 7.46
CA ARG A 133 -28.61 3.56 6.46
C ARG A 133 -28.92 4.80 5.61
N GLY A 134 -28.93 4.63 4.28
CA GLY A 134 -29.18 5.71 3.33
C GLY A 134 -27.97 6.60 3.01
N ALA A 135 -26.84 6.43 3.70
CA ALA A 135 -25.61 7.12 3.33
C ALA A 135 -25.01 6.55 2.04
N LYS A 136 -24.12 7.33 1.41
CA LYS A 136 -23.32 6.87 0.27
C LYS A 136 -22.53 5.61 0.64
N LEU A 137 -22.22 4.79 -0.36
CA LEU A 137 -21.26 3.69 -0.17
C LEU A 137 -19.90 4.23 0.29
N SER A 138 -19.25 3.46 1.16
CA SER A 138 -17.87 3.70 1.56
C SER A 138 -16.93 3.35 0.40
N GLU A 139 -15.77 4.00 0.33
CA GLU A 139 -14.72 3.60 -0.60
C GLU A 139 -14.12 2.22 -0.25
N HIS A 140 -14.30 1.75 0.99
CA HIS A 140 -14.05 0.34 1.34
C HIS A 140 -14.87 -0.64 0.49
N SER A 141 -16.07 -0.26 0.06
CA SER A 141 -16.93 -1.12 -0.78
C SER A 141 -16.44 -1.29 -2.21
N LYS A 142 -15.38 -0.56 -2.57
CA LYS A 142 -14.74 -0.55 -3.89
C LYS A 142 -13.24 -0.90 -3.81
N GLY A 143 -12.75 -1.32 -2.65
CA GLY A 143 -11.31 -1.55 -2.44
C GLY A 143 -10.45 -0.29 -2.51
N ASN A 144 -11.07 0.89 -2.42
CA ASN A 144 -10.44 2.20 -2.56
C ASN A 144 -9.95 2.78 -1.23
N ALA A 145 -10.15 2.07 -0.13
CA ALA A 145 -9.82 2.55 1.20
C ALA A 145 -9.07 1.50 2.03
N ILE A 146 -8.34 1.99 3.04
CA ILE A 146 -7.69 1.20 4.08
C ILE A 146 -7.74 1.97 5.40
N ASP A 147 -8.01 1.24 6.48
CA ASP A 147 -8.02 1.80 7.84
C ASP A 147 -6.79 1.28 8.61
N ILE A 148 -6.01 2.20 9.20
CA ILE A 148 -4.79 1.89 9.97
C ILE A 148 -4.98 2.32 11.42
N ALA A 149 -4.93 1.36 12.36
CA ALA A 149 -5.13 1.62 13.79
C ALA A 149 -3.84 1.89 14.56
N ALA A 150 -2.69 1.39 14.07
CA ALA A 150 -1.42 1.53 14.76
C ALA A 150 -0.23 1.31 13.83
N VAL A 151 0.95 1.75 14.30
CA VAL A 151 2.25 1.41 13.70
C VAL A 151 3.07 0.66 14.74
N ARG A 152 3.60 -0.51 14.38
CA ARG A 152 4.53 -1.27 15.23
C ARG A 152 5.97 -1.05 14.76
N LEU A 153 6.86 -0.81 15.70
CA LEU A 153 8.29 -0.61 15.47
C LEU A 153 9.06 -1.92 15.59
N ARG A 154 10.31 -1.94 15.10
CA ARG A 154 11.17 -3.15 15.12
C ARG A 154 11.56 -3.61 16.52
N ASP A 155 11.60 -2.71 17.50
CA ASP A 155 11.82 -3.04 18.91
C ASP A 155 10.57 -3.61 19.61
N GLY A 156 9.44 -3.70 18.89
CA GLY A 156 8.17 -4.20 19.41
C GLY A 156 7.24 -3.13 19.96
N THR A 157 7.67 -1.86 20.03
CA THR A 157 6.81 -0.74 20.44
C THR A 157 5.62 -0.61 19.49
N GLU A 158 4.41 -0.51 20.04
CA GLU A 158 3.20 -0.19 19.28
C GLU A 158 2.75 1.24 19.55
N ILE A 159 2.52 2.00 18.48
CA ILE A 159 2.00 3.36 18.51
C ILE A 159 0.58 3.32 17.96
N SER A 160 -0.39 3.10 18.86
CA SER A 160 -1.83 3.06 18.56
C SER A 160 -2.45 4.45 18.41
N VAL A 161 -3.29 4.64 17.38
CA VAL A 161 -4.08 5.86 17.15
C VAL A 161 -5.01 6.11 18.34
N LEU A 162 -5.75 5.09 18.79
CA LEU A 162 -6.70 5.22 19.89
C LEU A 162 -6.03 5.71 21.19
N HIS A 163 -4.86 5.14 21.52
CA HIS A 163 -4.25 5.35 22.83
C HIS A 163 -3.26 6.51 22.88
N HIS A 164 -2.66 6.88 21.75
CA HIS A 164 -1.56 7.85 21.74
C HIS A 164 -1.86 9.13 20.98
N TRP A 165 -2.93 9.19 20.16
CA TRP A 165 -3.27 10.42 19.45
C TRP A 165 -3.45 11.59 20.42
N GLY A 166 -2.80 12.73 20.15
CA GLY A 166 -2.84 13.92 21.01
C GLY A 166 -2.04 13.80 22.31
N HIS A 167 -1.28 12.71 22.51
CA HIS A 167 -0.52 12.46 23.73
C HIS A 167 0.99 12.38 23.47
N GLY A 168 1.72 13.37 23.97
CA GLY A 168 3.18 13.37 23.98
C GLY A 168 3.83 13.21 22.60
N LYS A 169 4.99 12.55 22.56
CA LYS A 169 5.77 12.37 21.33
C LYS A 169 5.08 11.43 20.33
N ASP A 170 4.37 10.43 20.84
CA ASP A 170 3.61 9.47 20.02
C ASP A 170 2.43 10.15 19.32
N GLY A 171 1.70 11.02 20.01
CA GLY A 171 0.64 11.82 19.41
C GLY A 171 1.14 12.75 18.31
N ALA A 172 2.23 13.49 18.56
CA ALA A 172 2.82 14.37 17.55
C ALA A 172 3.29 13.58 16.31
N MET A 173 3.82 12.37 16.51
CA MET A 173 4.22 11.48 15.42
C MET A 173 3.00 11.03 14.60
N LEU A 174 1.91 10.61 15.26
CA LEU A 174 0.67 10.23 14.61
C LEU A 174 0.04 11.38 13.83
N GLU A 175 0.06 12.61 14.37
CA GLU A 175 -0.42 13.81 13.68
C GLU A 175 0.39 14.10 12.41
N GLN A 176 1.72 13.94 12.47
CA GLN A 176 2.58 14.06 11.30
C GLN A 176 2.26 12.99 10.24
N MET A 177 2.04 11.75 10.67
CA MET A 177 1.64 10.65 9.78
C MET A 177 0.32 10.94 9.08
N HIS A 178 -0.70 11.37 9.83
CA HIS A 178 -2.01 11.73 9.31
C HIS A 178 -1.91 12.88 8.32
N SER A 179 -1.18 13.95 8.66
CA SER A 179 -0.99 15.10 7.76
C SER A 179 -0.31 14.69 6.45
N ALA A 180 0.68 13.79 6.49
CA ALA A 180 1.41 13.33 5.32
C ALA A 180 0.60 12.40 4.40
N ALA A 181 -0.55 11.89 4.85
CA ALA A 181 -1.47 11.11 4.01
C ALA A 181 -2.25 12.00 3.04
N CYS A 182 -2.33 13.31 3.30
CA CYS A 182 -3.05 14.26 2.47
C CYS A 182 -2.30 14.49 1.14
N GLY A 183 -2.92 14.13 0.02
CA GLY A 183 -2.28 14.17 -1.31
C GLY A 183 -2.12 12.77 -1.91
N PRO A 184 -1.32 11.87 -1.31
CA PRO A 184 -1.31 10.46 -1.70
C PRO A 184 -2.71 9.85 -1.68
N PHE A 185 -3.51 10.24 -0.68
CA PHE A 185 -4.92 9.92 -0.56
C PHE A 185 -5.76 11.16 -0.82
N GLY A 186 -6.94 10.93 -1.38
CA GLY A 186 -7.94 11.97 -1.63
C GLY A 186 -8.87 12.20 -0.45
N THR A 187 -9.06 11.20 0.42
CA THR A 187 -9.71 11.38 1.73
C THR A 187 -8.78 10.89 2.83
N VAL A 188 -8.63 11.71 3.88
CA VAL A 188 -7.84 11.40 5.06
C VAL A 188 -8.64 11.78 6.30
N LEU A 189 -9.12 10.80 7.04
CA LEU A 189 -9.86 11.03 8.28
C LEU A 189 -9.10 10.43 9.46
N GLY A 190 -9.10 11.14 10.59
CA GLY A 190 -8.54 10.64 11.84
C GLY A 190 -9.36 11.07 13.06
N PRO A 191 -8.77 11.02 14.26
CA PRO A 191 -9.53 11.22 15.51
C PRO A 191 -10.18 12.60 15.68
N ARG A 192 -9.80 13.59 14.88
CA ARG A 192 -10.44 14.92 14.88
C ARG A 192 -11.56 15.07 13.85
N SER A 193 -11.73 14.12 12.94
CA SER A 193 -12.74 14.17 11.89
C SER A 193 -14.15 13.98 12.46
N ASP A 194 -14.40 12.83 13.09
CA ASP A 194 -15.68 12.51 13.72
C ASP A 194 -15.52 11.40 14.77
N ARG A 195 -16.65 10.90 15.30
CA ARG A 195 -16.66 9.82 16.32
C ARG A 195 -16.32 8.43 15.75
N PHE A 196 -16.44 8.23 14.45
CA PHE A 196 -16.23 6.92 13.81
C PHE A 196 -14.75 6.65 13.50
N HIS A 197 -13.91 7.68 13.54
CA HIS A 197 -12.48 7.61 13.21
C HIS A 197 -11.58 7.87 14.42
N LYS A 198 -12.07 7.58 15.64
CA LYS A 198 -11.32 7.86 16.88
C LYS A 198 -10.15 6.92 17.13
N ASP A 199 -10.21 5.71 16.60
CA ASP A 199 -9.28 4.62 16.87
C ASP A 199 -8.43 4.23 15.66
N HIS A 200 -8.60 4.89 14.51
CA HIS A 200 -7.86 4.61 13.30
C HIS A 200 -7.78 5.83 12.37
N PHE A 201 -6.85 5.75 11.43
CA PHE A 201 -6.86 6.60 10.24
C PHE A 201 -7.63 5.92 9.12
N HIS A 202 -8.56 6.63 8.50
CA HIS A 202 -9.22 6.21 7.26
C HIS A 202 -8.57 6.93 6.09
N PHE A 203 -8.00 6.16 5.17
CA PHE A 203 -7.38 6.67 3.97
C PHE A 203 -8.09 6.10 2.74
N ASP A 204 -8.56 6.96 1.84
CA ASP A 204 -9.13 6.53 0.57
C ASP A 204 -8.66 7.38 -0.62
N VAL A 205 -8.72 6.78 -1.81
CA VAL A 205 -8.27 7.39 -3.07
C VAL A 205 -9.40 8.07 -3.85
N ALA A 206 -10.50 8.47 -3.20
CA ALA A 206 -11.56 9.22 -3.86
C ALA A 206 -11.03 10.55 -4.42
N ASP A 207 -11.35 10.83 -5.67
CA ASP A 207 -10.96 12.08 -6.31
C ASP A 207 -12.05 13.15 -6.17
N TYR A 208 -11.64 14.37 -5.85
CA TYR A 208 -12.52 15.51 -5.65
C TYR A 208 -12.00 16.70 -6.44
N ARG A 209 -12.91 17.45 -7.09
CA ARG A 209 -12.55 18.66 -7.86
C ARG A 209 -11.78 19.71 -7.06
N GLY A 210 -11.98 19.77 -5.74
CA GLY A 210 -11.34 20.74 -4.84
C GLY A 210 -10.01 20.27 -4.24
N GLY A 211 -9.50 19.11 -4.66
CA GLY A 211 -8.35 18.46 -4.03
C GLY A 211 -8.72 17.62 -2.81
N PRO A 212 -7.71 17.08 -2.09
CA PRO A 212 -7.92 16.13 -1.00
C PRO A 212 -8.76 16.69 0.17
N TYR A 213 -9.67 15.86 0.70
CA TYR A 213 -10.42 16.11 1.92
C TYR A 213 -9.70 15.51 3.13
N CYS A 214 -9.06 16.36 3.94
CA CYS A 214 -8.21 15.93 5.05
C CYS A 214 -8.71 16.53 6.38
N LYS A 215 -9.09 15.69 7.35
CA LYS A 215 -9.69 16.07 8.63
C LYS A 215 -9.21 15.22 9.82
#